data_AF-A0A829HCK7-F1
#
_entry.id   AF-A0A829HCK7-F1
#
_cell.length_a   1.000
_cell.length_b   1.000
_cell.length_c   1.000
_cell.angle_alpha   90.00
_cell.angle_beta   90.00
_cell.angle_gamma   90.00
#
_symmetry.space_group_name_H-M   'P 1'
#
loop_
_entity.id
_entity.type
_entity.pdbx_description
1 polymer ?
#
loop_
_entity_poly.entity_id
_entity_poly.type
_entity_poly.pdbx_seq_one_letter_code
_entity_poly.pdbx_strand_id
1 'polypeptide(L)'
;MAKKSAKFPSTQHYPTYASIGLAVMLGVVSYFGLFYQQKASAQDYSIRGFDVSHHQGEINWKKISPMQYQFVYLKATEGGDFKDRNFQQNWLKARERGLHVGAYHFYRLCRDGAIQAENFIATVPKKADALPPVIDLEYDSNCINTYTKEQLIKEIQVMHDQLQQHYGKQPIFYISKSFYHIVLMGNFNNTPLWVRDYEGKPELKDGRQWLFWQHSSQGKIDGVPKAVDLNVYAESPKQWRIFLKAQGIEDAK
;
A
#
# COMPACT_ATOMS: atom_id res chain seq x y z
N MET A 1 -80.21 54.21 9.34
CA MET A 1 -79.18 53.50 10.14
C MET A 1 -78.49 52.47 9.26
N ALA A 2 -77.24 52.70 8.86
CA ALA A 2 -76.48 51.84 7.96
C ALA A 2 -75.70 50.76 8.76
N LYS A 3 -75.85 49.48 8.40
CA LYS A 3 -75.02 48.38 8.92
C LYS A 3 -73.73 48.29 8.10
N LYS A 4 -72.58 48.54 8.75
CA LYS A 4 -71.24 48.28 8.20
C LYS A 4 -70.96 46.76 8.26
N SER A 5 -70.61 46.15 7.14
CA SER A 5 -70.12 44.76 7.07
C SER A 5 -68.66 44.69 7.50
N ALA A 6 -68.32 43.76 8.40
CA ALA A 6 -66.95 43.44 8.76
C ALA A 6 -66.25 42.65 7.63
N LYS A 7 -65.03 43.05 7.25
CA LYS A 7 -64.14 42.28 6.37
C LYS A 7 -63.27 41.35 7.23
N PHE A 8 -63.28 40.06 6.92
CA PHE A 8 -62.31 39.09 7.44
C PHE A 8 -60.95 39.19 6.71
N PRO A 9 -59.82 38.89 7.36
CA PRO A 9 -58.50 38.93 6.73
C PRO A 9 -58.29 37.73 5.80
N SER A 10 -57.68 37.97 4.64
CA SER A 10 -57.33 36.94 3.65
C SER A 10 -56.21 36.03 4.16
N THR A 11 -56.43 34.72 4.14
CA THR A 11 -55.38 33.72 4.39
C THR A 11 -54.38 33.71 3.24
N GLN A 12 -53.12 34.00 3.57
CA GLN A 12 -52.02 34.00 2.60
C GLN A 12 -51.60 32.55 2.32
N HIS A 13 -52.05 32.01 1.17
CA HIS A 13 -51.63 30.69 0.69
C HIS A 13 -50.19 30.75 0.18
N TYR A 14 -49.23 30.22 0.95
CA TYR A 14 -47.89 29.93 0.44
C TYR A 14 -47.97 28.74 -0.53
N PRO A 15 -47.37 28.82 -1.74
CA PRO A 15 -47.65 27.87 -2.79
C PRO A 15 -46.91 26.54 -2.56
N THR A 16 -47.54 25.45 -2.99
CA THR A 16 -47.11 24.04 -2.98
C THR A 16 -45.72 23.77 -3.58
N TYR A 17 -45.07 24.75 -4.21
CA TYR A 17 -43.73 24.63 -4.77
C TYR A 17 -42.63 24.53 -3.69
N ALA A 18 -42.84 25.14 -2.51
CA ALA A 18 -41.86 25.06 -1.42
C ALA A 18 -41.74 23.64 -0.84
N SER A 19 -42.86 22.90 -0.76
CA SER A 19 -42.90 21.53 -0.27
C SER A 19 -42.33 20.51 -1.27
N ILE A 20 -42.52 20.73 -2.58
CA ILE A 20 -41.90 19.92 -3.63
C ILE A 20 -40.38 20.12 -3.64
N GLY A 21 -39.91 21.36 -3.55
CA GLY A 21 -38.48 21.67 -3.48
C GLY A 21 -37.78 21.03 -2.27
N LEU A 22 -38.44 21.03 -1.12
CA LEU A 22 -37.93 20.39 0.10
C LEU A 22 -37.88 18.86 -0.03
N ALA A 23 -38.90 18.24 -0.62
CA ALA A 23 -38.94 16.79 -0.84
C ALA A 23 -37.87 16.32 -1.84
N VAL A 24 -37.63 17.09 -2.91
CA VAL A 24 -36.55 16.80 -3.88
C VAL A 24 -35.18 16.96 -3.22
N MET A 25 -34.97 18.03 -2.44
CA MET A 25 -33.73 18.22 -1.67
C MET A 25 -33.47 17.08 -0.69
N LEU A 26 -34.48 16.65 0.08
CA LEU A 26 -34.36 15.52 0.99
C LEU A 26 -34.11 14.21 0.26
N GLY A 27 -34.73 14.00 -0.91
CA GLY A 27 -34.47 12.84 -1.77
C GLY A 27 -33.04 12.82 -2.32
N VAL A 28 -32.52 13.97 -2.76
CA VAL A 28 -31.13 14.13 -3.23
C VAL A 28 -30.15 13.91 -2.08
N VAL A 29 -30.37 14.52 -0.91
CA VAL A 29 -29.52 14.31 0.29
C VAL A 29 -29.57 12.87 0.77
N SER A 30 -30.73 12.20 0.71
CA SER A 30 -30.85 10.78 1.07
C SER A 30 -30.18 9.88 0.04
N TYR A 31 -30.31 10.20 -1.25
CA TYR A 31 -29.63 9.47 -2.32
C TYR A 31 -28.11 9.61 -2.20
N PHE A 32 -27.58 10.82 -2.05
CA PHE A 32 -26.15 10.99 -1.76
C PHE A 32 -25.78 10.42 -0.38
N GLY A 33 -26.57 10.56 0.68
CA GLY A 33 -26.25 9.99 2.00
C GLY A 33 -26.22 8.45 2.04
N LEU A 34 -27.09 7.78 1.28
CA LEU A 34 -27.20 6.31 1.24
C LEU A 34 -26.29 5.68 0.18
N PHE A 35 -25.98 6.39 -0.93
CA PHE A 35 -25.18 5.87 -2.04
C PHE A 35 -23.79 6.52 -2.18
N TYR A 36 -23.46 7.54 -1.39
CA TYR A 36 -22.07 8.01 -1.28
C TYR A 36 -21.29 7.00 -0.44
N GLN A 37 -20.73 6.01 -1.12
CA GLN A 37 -19.75 5.14 -0.50
C GLN A 37 -18.62 6.02 0.02
N GLN A 38 -18.44 6.07 1.34
CA GLN A 38 -17.22 6.66 1.88
C GLN A 38 -16.05 5.92 1.25
N LYS A 39 -15.21 6.66 0.52
CA LYS A 39 -13.96 6.11 0.02
C LYS A 39 -13.21 5.55 1.22
N ALA A 40 -12.93 4.25 1.21
CA ALA A 40 -12.22 3.60 2.30
C ALA A 40 -10.92 4.36 2.58
N SER A 41 -10.71 4.71 3.84
CA SER A 41 -9.55 5.45 4.30
C SER A 41 -8.49 4.48 4.83
N ALA A 42 -7.21 4.81 4.73
CA ALA A 42 -6.16 3.94 5.27
C ALA A 42 -6.33 3.66 6.77
N GLN A 43 -6.99 4.57 7.50
CA GLN A 43 -7.32 4.44 8.92
C GLN A 43 -8.29 3.29 9.22
N ASP A 44 -9.04 2.81 8.23
CA ASP A 44 -9.98 1.69 8.39
C ASP A 44 -9.24 0.34 8.50
N TYR A 45 -7.95 0.30 8.15
CA TYR A 45 -7.12 -0.90 8.18
C TYR A 45 -6.32 -0.97 9.49
N SER A 46 -6.62 -2.00 10.27
CA SER A 46 -6.01 -2.20 11.60
C SER A 46 -4.55 -2.63 11.58
N ILE A 47 -4.09 -3.29 10.51
CA ILE A 47 -2.73 -3.79 10.38
C ILE A 47 -1.90 -2.77 9.60
N ARG A 48 -1.03 -2.07 10.33
CA ARG A 48 -0.25 -0.94 9.85
C ARG A 48 1.22 -1.28 9.82
N GLY A 49 1.92 -0.65 8.90
CA GLY A 49 3.37 -0.75 8.77
C GLY A 49 3.93 0.46 8.07
N PHE A 50 5.20 0.38 7.75
CA PHE A 50 5.95 1.44 7.10
C PHE A 50 7.11 0.82 6.33
N ASP A 51 7.73 1.60 5.46
CA ASP A 51 8.94 1.17 4.76
C ASP A 51 10.01 2.26 4.81
N VAL A 52 11.28 1.83 4.88
CA VAL A 52 12.42 2.73 5.06
C VAL A 52 13.65 2.25 4.33
N SER A 53 14.52 3.21 4.03
CA SER A 53 15.85 3.02 3.48
C SER A 53 16.87 3.84 4.29
N HIS A 54 18.11 3.92 3.81
CA HIS A 54 19.09 4.87 4.33
C HIS A 54 18.65 6.35 4.26
N HIS A 55 17.64 6.69 3.43
CA HIS A 55 17.14 8.06 3.33
C HIS A 55 16.53 8.55 4.63
N GLN A 56 15.90 7.67 5.42
CA GLN A 56 15.28 8.00 6.71
C GLN A 56 16.30 8.27 7.84
N GLY A 57 17.61 8.09 7.59
CA GLY A 57 18.66 8.40 8.56
C GLY A 57 18.74 7.37 9.69
N GLU A 58 19.22 7.82 10.86
CA GLU A 58 19.31 6.96 12.04
C GLU A 58 17.97 6.90 12.77
N ILE A 59 17.37 5.71 12.79
CA ILE A 59 16.06 5.47 13.40
C ILE A 59 16.23 5.08 14.88
N ASN A 60 15.52 5.77 15.76
CA ASN A 60 15.39 5.37 17.15
C ASN A 60 14.27 4.32 17.31
N TRP A 61 14.63 3.06 17.02
CA TRP A 61 13.72 1.92 17.09
C TRP A 61 13.05 1.72 18.45
N LYS A 62 13.63 2.23 19.56
CA LYS A 62 13.00 2.17 20.90
C LYS A 62 11.67 2.91 20.99
N LYS A 63 11.46 3.92 20.14
CA LYS A 63 10.25 4.75 20.12
C LYS A 63 9.14 4.18 19.23
N ILE A 64 9.46 3.17 18.42
CA ILE A 64 8.51 2.57 17.49
C ILE A 64 7.79 1.41 18.21
N SER A 65 6.47 1.54 18.36
CA SER A 65 5.65 0.55 19.04
C SER A 65 5.17 -0.56 18.09
N PRO A 66 5.44 -1.85 18.38
CA PRO A 66 4.91 -2.97 17.60
C PRO A 66 3.38 -3.10 17.71
N MET A 67 2.76 -2.51 18.75
CA MET A 67 1.30 -2.42 18.87
C MET A 67 0.71 -1.41 17.89
N GLN A 68 1.47 -0.38 17.51
CA GLN A 68 1.04 0.62 16.54
C GLN A 68 1.35 0.21 15.10
N TYR A 69 2.53 -0.37 14.88
CA TYR A 69 3.01 -0.85 13.58
C TYR A 69 3.39 -2.32 13.70
N GLN A 70 2.79 -3.20 12.91
CA GLN A 70 3.00 -4.65 12.99
C GLN A 70 4.11 -5.13 12.05
N PHE A 71 4.37 -4.39 10.97
CA PHE A 71 5.37 -4.77 9.98
C PHE A 71 6.21 -3.59 9.50
N VAL A 72 7.40 -3.91 9.00
CA VAL A 72 8.28 -2.97 8.29
C VAL A 72 8.98 -3.65 7.12
N TYR A 73 9.05 -2.97 5.98
CA TYR A 73 9.91 -3.35 4.86
C TYR A 73 11.14 -2.45 4.79
N LEU A 74 12.31 -3.04 4.63
CA LEU A 74 13.59 -2.33 4.62
C LEU A 74 14.23 -2.44 3.25
N LYS A 75 14.70 -1.31 2.69
CA LYS A 75 15.49 -1.36 1.46
C LYS A 75 16.74 -2.16 1.75
N ALA A 76 16.97 -3.22 0.98
CA ALA A 76 18.16 -4.03 1.09
C ALA A 76 19.16 -3.71 -0.02
N THR A 77 18.66 -3.69 -1.26
CA THR A 77 19.50 -3.62 -2.45
C THR A 77 18.79 -2.85 -3.55
N GLU A 78 19.58 -2.48 -4.56
CA GLU A 78 19.12 -1.84 -5.77
C GLU A 78 20.00 -2.29 -6.93
N GLY A 79 19.39 -2.67 -8.05
CA GLY A 79 20.15 -3.10 -9.23
C GLY A 79 21.15 -4.22 -8.93
N GLY A 80 22.26 -4.25 -9.68
CA GLY A 80 23.18 -5.38 -9.65
C GLY A 80 24.19 -5.39 -8.50
N ASP A 81 24.37 -4.28 -7.79
CA ASP A 81 25.52 -4.09 -6.90
C ASP A 81 25.26 -3.20 -5.68
N PHE A 82 24.30 -2.27 -5.74
CA PHE A 82 24.03 -1.37 -4.63
C PHE A 82 23.40 -2.12 -3.45
N LYS A 83 23.94 -1.85 -2.26
CA LYS A 83 23.42 -2.33 -0.97
C LYS A 83 23.12 -1.14 -0.08
N ASP A 84 21.93 -1.10 0.50
CA ASP A 84 21.54 -0.02 1.39
C ASP A 84 22.38 -0.06 2.66
N ARG A 85 23.12 1.04 2.91
CA ARG A 85 24.08 1.15 4.02
C ARG A 85 23.46 0.96 5.41
N ASN A 86 22.15 1.20 5.56
CA ASN A 86 21.46 1.06 6.85
C ASN A 86 20.73 -0.28 6.98
N PHE A 87 20.67 -1.11 5.92
CA PHE A 87 19.86 -2.33 5.90
C PHE A 87 20.14 -3.27 7.08
N GLN A 88 21.39 -3.69 7.27
CA GLN A 88 21.73 -4.68 8.31
C GLN A 88 21.40 -4.17 9.72
N GLN A 89 21.68 -2.89 10.00
CA GLN A 89 21.38 -2.30 11.29
C GLN A 89 19.87 -2.17 11.51
N ASN A 90 19.13 -1.71 10.50
CA ASN A 90 17.68 -1.61 10.56
C ASN A 90 17.03 -2.99 10.70
N TRP A 91 17.54 -3.99 9.99
CA TRP A 91 17.04 -5.36 10.02
C TRP A 91 17.12 -5.95 11.43
N LEU A 92 18.28 -5.83 12.08
CA LEU A 92 18.46 -6.33 13.44
C LEU A 92 17.60 -5.55 14.45
N LYS A 93 17.69 -4.21 14.45
CA LYS A 93 16.99 -3.37 15.43
C LYS A 93 15.47 -3.45 15.31
N ALA A 94 14.93 -3.56 14.10
CA ALA A 94 13.48 -3.72 13.89
C ALA A 94 12.97 -5.05 14.45
N ARG A 95 13.74 -6.14 14.24
CA ARG A 95 13.40 -7.47 14.75
C ARG A 95 13.49 -7.56 16.27
N GLU A 96 14.47 -6.90 16.88
CA GLU A 96 14.57 -6.78 18.34
C GLU A 96 13.36 -6.05 18.97
N ARG A 97 12.62 -5.26 18.18
CA ARG A 97 11.37 -4.61 18.61
C ARG A 97 10.14 -5.49 18.44
N GLY A 98 10.28 -6.70 17.91
CA GLY A 98 9.16 -7.60 17.64
C GLY A 98 8.32 -7.21 16.41
N LEU A 99 8.85 -6.38 15.52
CA LEU A 99 8.20 -6.12 14.23
C LEU A 99 8.34 -7.34 13.31
N HIS A 100 7.34 -7.60 12.47
CA HIS A 100 7.52 -8.48 11.32
C HIS A 100 8.33 -7.74 10.26
N VAL A 101 9.52 -8.25 9.94
CA VAL A 101 10.47 -7.54 9.08
C VAL A 101 10.60 -8.23 7.74
N GLY A 102 10.47 -7.44 6.68
CA GLY A 102 10.75 -7.83 5.30
C GLY A 102 11.83 -6.95 4.68
N ALA A 103 12.30 -7.37 3.52
CA ALA A 103 13.29 -6.63 2.73
C ALA A 103 12.76 -6.40 1.32
N TYR A 104 13.11 -5.26 0.72
CA TYR A 104 12.78 -4.96 -0.67
C TYR A 104 14.02 -4.65 -1.51
N HIS A 105 13.91 -4.99 -2.80
CA HIS A 105 14.87 -4.69 -3.84
C HIS A 105 14.32 -3.60 -4.76
N PHE A 106 15.00 -2.47 -4.89
CA PHE A 106 14.66 -1.48 -5.92
C PHE A 106 15.15 -1.97 -7.28
N TYR A 107 14.22 -2.36 -8.15
CA TYR A 107 14.53 -2.98 -9.43
C TYR A 107 15.00 -1.93 -10.44
N ARG A 108 16.15 -2.17 -11.07
CA ARG A 108 16.65 -1.38 -12.20
C ARG A 108 16.20 -2.04 -13.51
N LEU A 109 15.33 -1.35 -14.24
CA LEU A 109 14.68 -1.85 -15.46
C LEU A 109 15.64 -2.19 -16.61
N CYS A 110 16.88 -1.72 -16.54
CA CYS A 110 17.94 -1.88 -17.55
C CYS A 110 18.99 -2.92 -17.15
N ARG A 111 18.66 -3.82 -16.20
CA ARG A 111 19.59 -4.80 -15.66
C ARG A 111 18.96 -6.19 -15.60
N ASP A 112 19.79 -7.20 -15.82
CA ASP A 112 19.37 -8.61 -15.80
C ASP A 112 18.80 -9.00 -14.43
N GLY A 113 17.69 -9.74 -14.45
CA GLY A 113 16.98 -10.16 -13.25
C GLY A 113 17.80 -11.08 -12.36
N ALA A 114 18.62 -11.94 -12.96
CA ALA A 114 19.50 -12.86 -12.23
C ALA A 114 20.54 -12.12 -11.39
N ILE A 115 21.18 -11.10 -11.97
CA ILE A 115 22.19 -10.28 -11.26
C ILE A 115 21.53 -9.54 -10.09
N GLN A 116 20.32 -9.02 -10.29
CA GLN A 116 19.56 -8.34 -9.25
C GLN A 116 19.13 -9.28 -8.11
N ALA A 117 18.69 -10.50 -8.45
CA ALA A 117 18.41 -11.55 -7.47
C ALA A 117 19.65 -11.94 -6.68
N GLU A 118 20.80 -12.13 -7.33
CA GLU A 118 22.07 -12.45 -6.66
C GLU A 118 22.46 -11.36 -5.66
N ASN A 119 22.34 -10.09 -6.03
CA ASN A 119 22.62 -8.97 -5.12
C ASN A 119 21.69 -9.02 -3.87
N PHE A 120 20.39 -9.23 -4.09
CA PHE A 120 19.43 -9.32 -2.99
C PHE A 120 19.71 -10.54 -2.09
N ILE A 121 19.93 -11.72 -2.67
CA ILE A 121 20.23 -12.97 -1.96
C ILE A 121 21.53 -12.85 -1.15
N ALA A 122 22.57 -12.23 -1.72
CA ALA A 122 23.83 -12.01 -1.01
C ALA A 122 23.74 -11.00 0.13
N THR A 123 22.63 -10.26 0.25
CA THR A 123 22.46 -9.19 1.23
C THR A 123 21.44 -9.53 2.31
N VAL A 124 20.34 -10.18 1.95
CA VAL A 124 19.21 -10.43 2.84
C VAL A 124 19.32 -11.82 3.48
N PRO A 125 19.36 -11.93 4.82
CA PRO A 125 19.44 -13.23 5.47
C PRO A 125 18.17 -14.08 5.24
N LYS A 126 18.34 -15.35 4.86
CA LYS A 126 17.24 -16.33 4.82
C LYS A 126 16.79 -16.68 6.23
N LYS A 127 15.76 -15.99 6.73
CA LYS A 127 15.14 -16.22 8.05
C LYS A 127 13.71 -16.74 7.88
N ALA A 128 13.36 -17.79 8.61
CA ALA A 128 12.04 -18.41 8.54
C ALA A 128 10.91 -17.43 8.95
N ASP A 129 11.20 -16.55 9.90
CA ASP A 129 10.28 -15.54 10.44
C ASP A 129 10.35 -14.18 9.73
N ALA A 130 11.12 -14.06 8.64
CA ALA A 130 11.08 -12.86 7.79
C ALA A 130 9.84 -12.86 6.89
N LEU A 131 9.31 -11.68 6.62
CA LEU A 131 8.28 -11.49 5.59
C LEU A 131 8.82 -11.84 4.19
N PRO A 132 7.95 -12.14 3.22
CA PRO A 132 8.37 -12.46 1.86
C PRO A 132 9.20 -11.32 1.22
N PRO A 133 10.13 -11.63 0.31
CA PRO A 133 10.89 -10.59 -0.36
C PRO A 133 9.98 -9.74 -1.26
N VAL A 134 10.24 -8.43 -1.30
CA VAL A 134 9.54 -7.50 -2.20
C VAL A 134 10.46 -7.11 -3.35
N ILE A 135 9.92 -7.13 -4.57
CA ILE A 135 10.53 -6.49 -5.73
C ILE A 135 9.79 -5.18 -5.97
N ASP A 136 10.50 -4.07 -5.80
CA ASP A 136 10.00 -2.71 -6.01
C ASP A 136 10.18 -2.36 -7.49
N LEU A 137 9.05 -2.34 -8.19
CA LEU A 137 8.95 -2.15 -9.64
C LEU A 137 8.35 -0.77 -9.93
N GLU A 138 9.23 0.20 -10.13
CA GLU A 138 8.87 1.57 -10.48
C GLU A 138 9.42 2.00 -11.84
N TYR A 139 8.78 3.02 -12.40
CA TYR A 139 9.24 3.63 -13.63
C TYR A 139 10.58 4.34 -13.44
N ASP A 140 11.53 4.02 -14.31
CA ASP A 140 12.79 4.73 -14.46
C ASP A 140 12.95 5.14 -15.93
N SER A 141 12.77 6.43 -16.22
CA SER A 141 12.87 6.96 -17.58
C SER A 141 14.22 6.72 -18.24
N ASN A 142 15.29 6.57 -17.45
CA ASN A 142 16.63 6.34 -17.97
C ASN A 142 16.87 4.88 -18.37
N CYS A 143 16.03 3.95 -17.89
CA CYS A 143 16.22 2.51 -18.05
C CYS A 143 15.07 1.79 -18.75
N ILE A 144 13.89 2.43 -18.88
CA ILE A 144 12.69 1.79 -19.44
C ILE A 144 12.83 1.33 -20.89
N ASN A 145 13.70 1.96 -21.68
CA ASN A 145 13.88 1.65 -23.10
C ASN A 145 15.00 0.63 -23.39
N THR A 146 15.65 0.08 -22.35
CA THR A 146 16.73 -0.91 -22.54
C THR A 146 16.20 -2.26 -23.03
N TYR A 147 15.04 -2.68 -22.54
CA TYR A 147 14.37 -3.92 -22.95
C TYR A 147 13.04 -3.62 -23.62
N THR A 148 12.58 -4.51 -24.49
CA THR A 148 11.15 -4.55 -24.85
C THR A 148 10.32 -4.91 -23.61
N LYS A 149 9.01 -4.68 -23.66
CA LYS A 149 8.11 -5.07 -22.57
C LYS A 149 8.21 -6.57 -22.25
N GLU A 150 8.26 -7.42 -23.27
CA GLU A 150 8.34 -8.88 -23.14
C GLU A 150 9.67 -9.31 -22.51
N GLN A 151 10.77 -8.67 -22.92
CA GLN A 151 12.10 -8.90 -22.33
C GLN A 151 12.13 -8.47 -20.86
N LEU A 152 11.58 -7.29 -20.54
CA LEU A 152 11.49 -6.81 -19.17
C LEU A 152 10.67 -7.76 -18.28
N ILE A 153 9.52 -8.23 -18.77
CA ILE A 153 8.69 -9.22 -18.06
C ILE A 153 9.50 -10.50 -17.78
N LYS A 154 10.29 -10.97 -18.75
CA LYS A 154 11.15 -12.14 -18.58
C LYS A 154 12.21 -11.92 -17.50
N GLU A 155 12.88 -10.77 -17.48
CA GLU A 155 13.88 -10.48 -16.45
C GLU A 155 13.25 -10.35 -15.05
N ILE A 156 12.07 -9.73 -14.94
CA ILE A 156 11.30 -9.68 -13.69
C ILE A 156 10.94 -11.10 -13.22
N GLN A 157 10.52 -11.99 -14.13
CA GLN A 157 10.21 -13.39 -13.83
C GLN A 157 11.45 -14.13 -13.33
N VAL A 158 12.62 -13.93 -13.95
CA VAL A 158 13.88 -14.53 -13.50
C VAL A 158 14.19 -14.14 -12.05
N MET A 159 14.11 -12.84 -11.72
CA MET A 159 14.35 -12.40 -10.35
C MET A 159 13.31 -12.97 -9.38
N HIS A 160 12.03 -12.90 -9.75
CA HIS A 160 10.92 -13.45 -8.95
C HIS A 160 11.16 -14.92 -8.60
N ASP A 161 11.45 -15.76 -9.59
CA ASP A 161 11.59 -17.21 -9.39
C ASP A 161 12.81 -17.56 -8.55
N GLN A 162 13.93 -16.87 -8.77
CA GLN A 162 15.13 -17.07 -7.95
C GLN A 162 14.91 -16.67 -6.49
N LEU A 163 14.21 -15.56 -6.25
CA LEU A 163 13.84 -15.17 -4.89
C LEU A 163 12.87 -16.18 -4.26
N GLN A 164 11.85 -16.62 -5.00
CA GLN A 164 10.91 -17.63 -4.52
C GLN A 164 11.63 -18.93 -4.16
N GLN A 165 12.49 -19.42 -5.04
CA GLN A 165 13.28 -20.62 -4.82
C GLN A 165 14.23 -20.47 -3.62
N HIS A 166 14.93 -19.34 -3.51
CA HIS A 166 15.89 -19.12 -2.44
C HIS A 166 15.21 -19.00 -1.08
N TYR A 167 14.17 -18.16 -0.95
CA TYR A 167 13.54 -17.88 0.34
C TYR A 167 12.42 -18.84 0.70
N GLY A 168 11.89 -19.61 -0.25
CA GLY A 168 10.74 -20.49 -0.05
C GLY A 168 9.44 -19.73 0.26
N LYS A 169 9.38 -18.45 -0.12
CA LYS A 169 8.26 -17.54 0.13
C LYS A 169 7.86 -16.87 -1.18
N GLN A 170 6.56 -16.70 -1.41
CA GLN A 170 6.03 -16.04 -2.60
C GLN A 170 6.45 -14.56 -2.61
N PRO A 171 7.28 -14.09 -3.55
CA PRO A 171 7.65 -12.68 -3.62
C PRO A 171 6.43 -11.79 -3.83
N ILE A 172 6.52 -10.56 -3.36
CA ILE A 172 5.49 -9.51 -3.50
C ILE A 172 6.02 -8.46 -4.47
N PHE A 173 5.16 -7.93 -5.33
CA PHE A 173 5.51 -6.80 -6.19
C PHE A 173 4.99 -5.50 -5.59
N TYR A 174 5.90 -4.60 -5.22
CA TYR A 174 5.54 -3.22 -4.97
C TYR A 174 5.47 -2.48 -6.31
N ILE A 175 4.37 -1.76 -6.55
CA ILE A 175 4.11 -1.10 -7.84
C ILE A 175 3.40 0.24 -7.67
N SER A 176 3.64 1.14 -8.63
CA SER A 176 2.71 2.23 -8.93
C SER A 176 1.60 1.75 -9.88
N LYS A 177 0.41 2.37 -9.82
CA LYS A 177 -0.71 2.05 -10.72
C LYS A 177 -0.31 2.10 -12.20
N SER A 178 0.47 3.11 -12.59
CA SER A 178 0.93 3.29 -13.97
C SER A 178 1.85 2.14 -14.42
N PHE A 179 2.84 1.77 -13.60
CA PHE A 179 3.74 0.66 -13.91
C PHE A 179 2.96 -0.64 -14.09
N TYR A 180 2.02 -0.92 -13.18
CA TYR A 180 1.17 -2.09 -13.28
C TYR A 180 0.37 -2.10 -14.58
N HIS A 181 -0.31 -1.01 -14.94
CA HIS A 181 -1.17 -1.00 -16.12
C HIS A 181 -0.40 -1.12 -17.44
N ILE A 182 0.80 -0.57 -17.51
CA ILE A 182 1.56 -0.54 -18.76
C ILE A 182 2.42 -1.80 -18.92
N VAL A 183 3.05 -2.27 -17.83
CA VAL A 183 4.03 -3.37 -17.89
C VAL A 183 3.43 -4.69 -17.43
N LEU A 184 2.76 -4.74 -16.28
CA LEU A 184 2.44 -6.01 -15.61
C LEU A 184 1.03 -6.55 -15.87
N MET A 185 0.06 -5.72 -16.28
CA MET A 185 -1.33 -6.15 -16.47
C MET A 185 -1.40 -7.35 -17.44
N GLY A 186 -2.13 -8.38 -17.03
CA GLY A 186 -2.23 -9.67 -17.74
C GLY A 186 -1.09 -10.66 -17.44
N ASN A 187 -0.10 -10.26 -16.64
CA ASN A 187 1.03 -11.10 -16.22
C ASN A 187 1.07 -11.23 -14.69
N PHE A 188 1.78 -12.26 -14.22
CA PHE A 188 2.02 -12.50 -12.78
C PHE A 188 0.74 -12.57 -11.94
N ASN A 189 -0.38 -13.10 -12.46
CA ASN A 189 -1.71 -12.99 -11.83
C ASN A 189 -1.78 -13.53 -10.38
N ASN A 190 -0.87 -14.43 -10.01
CA ASN A 190 -0.81 -15.04 -8.68
C ASN A 190 0.18 -14.35 -7.71
N THR A 191 0.95 -13.37 -8.18
CA THR A 191 1.93 -12.63 -7.35
C THR A 191 1.19 -11.57 -6.52
N PRO A 192 1.32 -11.54 -5.18
CA PRO A 192 0.66 -10.50 -4.40
C PRO A 192 1.18 -9.10 -4.70
N LEU A 193 0.31 -8.10 -4.63
CA LEU A 193 0.65 -6.71 -4.94
C LEU A 193 0.71 -5.84 -3.70
N TRP A 194 1.75 -5.01 -3.61
CA TRP A 194 1.81 -3.86 -2.73
C TRP A 194 1.65 -2.61 -3.59
N VAL A 195 0.49 -1.95 -3.52
CA VAL A 195 0.18 -0.85 -4.44
C VAL A 195 0.43 0.48 -3.76
N ARG A 196 1.19 1.36 -4.42
CA ARG A 196 1.26 2.77 -4.05
C ARG A 196 0.12 3.55 -4.65
N ASP A 197 -0.66 4.21 -3.80
CA ASP A 197 -1.67 5.19 -4.20
C ASP A 197 -1.89 6.22 -3.09
N TYR A 198 -1.62 7.49 -3.37
CA TYR A 198 -1.77 8.57 -2.38
C TYR A 198 -3.13 9.28 -2.47
N GLU A 199 -3.92 8.98 -3.50
CA GLU A 199 -5.20 9.66 -3.78
C GLU A 199 -6.39 8.96 -3.10
N GLY A 200 -6.22 7.71 -2.68
CA GLY A 200 -7.26 6.92 -2.04
C GLY A 200 -6.97 5.42 -2.12
N LYS A 201 -7.98 4.61 -1.75
CA LYS A 201 -7.90 3.15 -1.83
C LYS A 201 -7.48 2.74 -3.26
N PRO A 202 -6.47 1.87 -3.41
CA PRO A 202 -6.01 1.47 -4.73
C PRO A 202 -7.08 0.70 -5.51
N GLU A 203 -7.25 1.11 -6.76
CA GLU A 203 -8.12 0.45 -7.74
C GLU A 203 -7.33 0.21 -9.03
N LEU A 204 -7.23 -1.05 -9.45
CA LEU A 204 -6.58 -1.46 -10.70
C LEU A 204 -7.64 -1.70 -11.78
N LYS A 205 -7.31 -1.40 -13.04
CA LYS A 205 -8.26 -1.46 -14.18
C LYS A 205 -8.90 -2.83 -14.39
N ASP A 206 -8.20 -3.89 -14.01
CA ASP A 206 -8.64 -5.29 -14.10
C ASP A 206 -9.29 -5.81 -12.80
N GLY A 207 -9.50 -4.94 -11.81
CA GLY A 207 -10.12 -5.30 -10.53
C GLY A 207 -9.23 -6.15 -9.62
N ARG A 208 -7.95 -6.31 -9.95
CA ARG A 208 -7.02 -7.11 -9.15
C ARG A 208 -6.86 -6.52 -7.74
N GLN A 209 -6.94 -7.40 -6.75
CA GLN A 209 -6.83 -7.01 -5.34
C GLN A 209 -5.38 -6.78 -4.95
N TRP A 210 -5.17 -5.83 -4.05
CA TRP A 210 -3.87 -5.54 -3.44
C TRP A 210 -3.77 -6.21 -2.07
N LEU A 211 -2.55 -6.60 -1.68
CA LEU A 211 -2.22 -7.19 -0.38
C LEU A 211 -1.77 -6.11 0.61
N PHE A 212 -0.96 -5.17 0.13
CA PHE A 212 -0.52 -4.00 0.88
C PHE A 212 -0.83 -2.72 0.10
N TRP A 213 -1.03 -1.62 0.82
CA TRP A 213 -1.24 -0.31 0.25
C TRP A 213 -0.30 0.69 0.89
N GLN A 214 0.60 1.29 0.09
CA GLN A 214 1.36 2.49 0.49
C GLN A 214 0.50 3.72 0.24
N HIS A 215 0.05 4.33 1.33
CA HIS A 215 -0.99 5.37 1.29
C HIS A 215 -0.46 6.77 1.58
N SER A 216 0.81 6.91 1.97
CA SER A 216 1.46 8.20 2.19
C SER A 216 2.97 8.07 2.11
N SER A 217 3.65 9.08 1.58
CA SER A 217 5.10 9.28 1.72
C SER A 217 5.50 10.37 2.70
N GLN A 218 4.52 11.01 3.33
CA GLN A 218 4.71 12.16 4.22
C GLN A 218 4.33 11.82 5.66
N GLY A 219 4.37 10.53 6.00
CA GLY A 219 4.11 10.05 7.34
C GLY A 219 5.12 10.58 8.35
N LYS A 220 4.71 10.54 9.62
CA LYS A 220 5.57 10.84 10.77
C LYS A 220 5.44 9.73 11.79
N ILE A 221 6.57 9.15 12.17
CA ILE A 221 6.67 8.12 13.21
C ILE A 221 7.67 8.64 14.24
N ASP A 222 7.32 8.58 15.53
CA ASP A 222 8.28 8.97 16.57
C ASP A 222 9.52 8.06 16.52
N GLY A 223 10.69 8.68 16.53
CA GLY A 223 11.97 8.01 16.34
C GLY A 223 12.45 7.91 14.88
N VAL A 224 11.64 8.29 13.89
CA VAL A 224 12.09 8.46 12.50
C VAL A 224 12.26 9.95 12.21
N PRO A 225 13.48 10.44 11.94
CA PRO A 225 13.75 11.88 11.87
C PRO A 225 13.22 12.55 10.58
N LYS A 226 12.86 11.77 9.56
CA LYS A 226 12.37 12.27 8.26
C LYS A 226 10.99 11.72 7.95
N ALA A 227 10.39 12.26 6.88
CA ALA A 227 9.18 11.71 6.30
C ALA A 227 9.36 10.22 5.99
N VAL A 228 8.29 9.46 6.25
CA VAL A 228 8.28 8.01 6.13
C VAL A 228 7.06 7.54 5.36
N ASP A 229 7.27 6.50 4.56
CA ASP A 229 6.23 5.86 3.80
C ASP A 229 5.36 4.99 4.73
N LEU A 230 4.04 5.21 4.69
CA LEU A 230 3.08 4.51 5.55
C LEU A 230 2.26 3.51 4.75
N ASN A 231 2.09 2.34 5.36
CA ASN A 231 1.48 1.19 4.72
C ASN A 231 0.39 0.58 5.57
N VAL A 232 -0.57 -0.04 4.89
CA VAL A 232 -1.56 -0.92 5.51
C VAL A 232 -1.62 -2.25 4.80
N TYR A 233 -1.99 -3.29 5.54
CA TYR A 233 -2.33 -4.60 5.00
C TYR A 233 -3.84 -4.67 4.75
N ALA A 234 -4.24 -5.29 3.64
CA ALA A 234 -5.61 -5.21 3.12
C ALA A 234 -6.67 -5.87 4.02
N GLU A 235 -6.27 -6.87 4.79
CA GLU A 235 -7.21 -7.77 5.45
C GLU A 235 -7.18 -7.65 6.98
N SER A 236 -8.14 -8.31 7.63
CA SER A 236 -8.30 -8.31 9.10
C SER A 236 -7.08 -8.87 9.86
N PRO A 237 -6.94 -8.62 11.19
CA PRO A 237 -5.90 -9.22 12.02
C PRO A 237 -5.91 -10.76 12.04
N LYS A 238 -7.08 -11.39 11.80
CA LYS A 238 -7.17 -12.84 11.64
C LYS A 238 -6.50 -13.29 10.34
N GLN A 239 -6.76 -12.58 9.24
CA GLN A 239 -6.15 -12.88 7.94
C GLN A 239 -4.66 -12.56 7.93
N TRP A 240 -4.21 -11.52 8.63
CA TRP A 240 -2.79 -11.25 8.83
C TRP A 240 -2.06 -12.45 9.43
N ARG A 241 -2.60 -13.05 10.50
CA ARG A 241 -2.03 -14.27 11.11
C ARG A 241 -2.06 -15.47 10.16
N ILE A 242 -3.10 -15.62 9.35
CA ILE A 242 -3.17 -16.67 8.33
C ILE A 242 -2.09 -16.46 7.26
N PHE A 243 -1.92 -15.22 6.79
CA PHE A 243 -0.87 -14.83 5.86
C PHE A 243 0.52 -15.15 6.42
N LEU A 244 0.82 -14.74 7.65
CA LEU A 244 2.09 -15.05 8.31
C LEU A 244 2.36 -16.56 8.37
N LYS A 245 1.37 -17.35 8.80
CA LYS A 245 1.47 -18.81 8.87
C LYS A 245 1.68 -19.45 7.50
N ALA A 246 1.00 -18.95 6.46
CA ALA A 246 1.20 -19.41 5.08
C ALA A 246 2.63 -19.13 4.57
N GLN A 247 3.32 -18.16 5.15
CA GLN A 247 4.74 -17.90 4.89
C GLN A 247 5.69 -18.65 5.85
N GLY A 248 5.18 -19.54 6.72
CA GLY A 248 5.99 -20.24 7.72
C GLY A 248 6.46 -19.36 8.88
N ILE A 249 5.81 -18.21 9.10
CA ILE A 249 6.08 -17.31 10.22
C ILE A 249 5.11 -17.68 11.35
N GLU A 250 5.64 -18.23 12.42
CA GLU A 250 4.87 -18.54 13.63
C GLU A 250 4.68 -17.28 14.49
N ASP A 251 3.56 -17.22 15.21
CA ASP A 251 3.35 -16.18 16.23
C ASP A 251 4.42 -16.38 17.34
N ALA A 252 5.05 -15.29 17.80
CA ALA A 252 5.94 -15.37 18.95
C ALA A 252 5.15 -15.91 20.16
N LYS A 253 5.63 -17.00 20.75
CA LYS A 253 5.06 -17.61 21.96
C LYS A 253 5.19 -16.69 23.17
#